data_AF-A0A9W8AA93-F1
#
_entry.id   AF-A0A9W8AA93-F1
#
_cell.length_a   1.000
_cell.length_b   1.000
_cell.length_c   1.000
_cell.angle_alpha   90.00
_cell.angle_beta   90.00
_cell.angle_gamma   90.00
#
_symmetry.space_group_name_H-M   'P 1'
#
loop_
_entity.id
_entity.type
_entity.pdbx_description
1 polymer ?
#
loop_
_entity_poly.entity_id
_entity_poly.type
_entity_poly.pdbx_seq_one_letter_code
_entity_poly.pdbx_strand_id
1 'polypeptide(L)'
;MGTLNHREPKTPKYEIYGFFIYIMSYLGFALFVVWAYVPDVILHSIGIQYYPSRYWALAIPAWFVMLIVFIYMVFYSLNLLHTPPLYSYTTITDKYAIERTDEAEDYQDPDSIPEIYDIPISEVNRYVYQ
;
A
#
# COMPACT_ATOMS: atom_id res chain seq x y z
N MET A 1 20.86 -13.54 -29.19
CA MET A 1 20.33 -14.59 -28.29
C MET A 1 19.84 -13.89 -27.02
N GLY A 2 18.66 -13.27 -27.09
CA GLY A 2 18.07 -12.55 -25.95
C GLY A 2 17.47 -13.55 -24.99
N THR A 3 17.84 -13.49 -23.72
CA THR A 3 17.27 -14.33 -22.68
C THR A 3 15.84 -13.86 -22.40
N LEU A 4 14.84 -14.66 -22.78
CA LEU A 4 13.46 -14.49 -22.35
C LEU A 4 13.42 -14.53 -20.82
N ASN A 5 13.25 -13.36 -20.20
CA ASN A 5 13.03 -13.25 -18.76
C ASN A 5 11.62 -13.80 -18.46
N HIS A 6 11.53 -15.10 -18.21
CA HIS A 6 10.34 -15.73 -17.69
C HIS A 6 10.06 -15.13 -16.30
N ARG A 7 9.13 -14.18 -16.23
CA ARG A 7 8.64 -13.64 -14.96
C ARG A 7 7.76 -14.71 -14.33
N GLU A 8 8.26 -15.39 -13.30
CA GLU A 8 7.45 -16.35 -12.56
C GLU A 8 6.19 -15.65 -12.03
N PRO A 9 5.01 -16.31 -12.09
CA PRO A 9 3.77 -15.75 -11.58
C PRO A 9 3.96 -15.42 -10.10
N LYS A 10 3.78 -14.14 -9.74
CA LYS A 10 3.82 -13.65 -8.36
C LYS A 10 2.78 -14.44 -7.56
N THR A 11 3.21 -15.51 -6.91
CA THR A 11 2.33 -16.33 -6.06
C THR A 11 1.60 -15.45 -5.04
N PRO A 12 0.32 -15.74 -4.70
CA PRO A 12 -0.54 -14.92 -3.83
C PRO A 12 -0.15 -15.05 -2.34
N LYS A 13 1.14 -15.18 -2.04
CA LYS A 13 1.66 -15.29 -0.68
C LYS A 13 1.33 -14.02 0.13
N TYR A 14 1.34 -12.86 -0.52
CA TYR A 14 1.07 -11.56 0.11
C TYR A 14 -0.37 -11.42 0.62
N GLU A 15 -1.34 -12.01 -0.07
CA GLU A 15 -2.76 -11.94 0.30
C GLU A 15 -3.01 -12.64 1.64
N ILE A 16 -2.36 -13.79 1.83
CA ILE A 16 -2.46 -14.59 3.06
C ILE A 16 -1.88 -13.81 4.25
N TYR A 17 -0.69 -13.20 4.11
CA TYR A 17 -0.10 -12.40 5.19
C TYR A 17 -0.97 -11.19 5.55
N GLY A 18 -1.53 -10.51 4.54
CA GLY A 18 -2.45 -9.39 4.76
C GLY A 18 -3.68 -9.81 5.56
N PHE A 19 -4.27 -10.96 5.22
CA PHE A 19 -5.40 -11.53 5.94
C PHE A 19 -5.07 -11.88 7.40
N PHE A 20 -3.92 -12.51 7.64
CA PHE A 20 -3.47 -12.80 9.01
C PHE A 20 -3.26 -11.53 9.84
N ILE A 21 -2.59 -10.52 9.28
CA ILE A 21 -2.38 -9.23 9.96
C ILE A 21 -3.71 -8.54 10.24
N TYR A 22 -4.67 -8.60 9.32
CA TYR A 22 -6.00 -8.05 9.51
C TYR A 22 -6.71 -8.67 10.72
N ILE A 23 -6.77 -10.00 10.82
CA ILE A 23 -7.36 -10.69 11.98
C ILE A 23 -6.63 -10.32 13.27
N MET A 24 -5.30 -10.38 13.27
CA MET A 24 -4.49 -10.06 14.45
C MET A 24 -4.66 -8.61 14.90
N SER A 25 -4.82 -7.67 13.97
CA SER A 25 -5.08 -6.26 14.29
C SER A 25 -6.42 -6.08 15.00
N TYR A 26 -7.47 -6.79 14.56
CA TYR A 26 -8.79 -6.70 15.19
C TYR A 26 -8.80 -7.33 16.58
N LEU A 27 -8.14 -8.49 16.74
CA LEU A 27 -7.97 -9.14 18.03
C LEU A 27 -7.17 -8.25 19.00
N GLY A 28 -6.05 -7.69 18.55
CA GLY A 28 -5.24 -6.77 19.34
C GLY A 28 -6.00 -5.49 19.73
N PHE A 29 -6.79 -4.93 18.82
CA PHE A 29 -7.63 -3.77 19.10
C PHE A 29 -8.72 -4.09 20.12
N ALA A 30 -9.42 -5.22 19.99
CA ALA A 30 -10.43 -5.64 20.96
C ALA A 30 -9.81 -5.83 22.37
N LEU A 31 -8.65 -6.49 22.45
CA LEU A 31 -7.91 -6.64 23.71
C LEU A 31 -7.47 -5.29 24.29
N PHE A 32 -7.02 -4.36 23.44
CA PHE A 32 -6.65 -3.01 23.84
C PHE A 32 -7.85 -2.24 24.43
N VAL A 33 -9.02 -2.30 23.79
CA VAL A 33 -10.24 -1.65 24.28
C VAL A 33 -10.71 -2.29 25.58
N VAL A 34 -10.76 -3.62 25.65
CA VAL A 34 -11.13 -4.35 26.87
C VAL A 34 -10.18 -3.97 28.00
N TRP A 35 -8.88 -3.98 27.75
CA TRP A 35 -7.91 -3.50 28.72
C TRP A 35 -8.27 -2.07 29.11
N ALA A 36 -8.27 -1.11 28.18
CA ALA A 36 -8.44 0.33 28.46
C ALA A 36 -9.69 0.70 29.28
N TYR A 37 -10.82 0.04 29.06
CA TYR A 37 -12.11 0.42 29.68
C TYR A 37 -12.55 -0.46 30.85
N VAL A 38 -12.00 -1.67 31.02
CA VAL A 38 -12.43 -2.54 32.13
C VAL A 38 -11.86 -2.04 33.47
N PRO A 39 -12.71 -1.86 34.50
CA PRO A 39 -12.30 -1.43 35.83
C PRO A 39 -11.27 -2.37 36.47
N ASP A 40 -10.37 -1.79 37.26
CA ASP A 40 -9.27 -2.52 37.88
C ASP A 40 -9.77 -3.64 38.81
N VAL A 41 -10.91 -3.46 39.49
CA VAL A 41 -11.51 -4.48 40.37
C VAL A 41 -11.74 -5.80 39.61
N ILE A 42 -12.20 -5.71 38.37
CA ILE A 42 -12.47 -6.88 37.53
C ILE A 42 -11.16 -7.51 37.06
N LEU A 43 -10.17 -6.71 36.63
CA LEU A 43 -8.84 -7.23 36.26
C LEU A 43 -8.16 -7.97 37.41
N HIS A 44 -8.21 -7.41 38.62
CA HIS A 44 -7.63 -8.04 39.81
C HIS A 44 -8.36 -9.33 40.19
N SER A 45 -9.70 -9.40 39.98
CA SER A 45 -10.47 -10.63 40.21
C SER A 45 -10.10 -11.78 39.26
N ILE A 46 -9.63 -11.43 38.05
CA ILE A 46 -9.16 -12.38 37.03
C ILE A 46 -7.69 -12.76 37.28
N GLY A 47 -7.04 -12.18 38.30
CA GLY A 47 -5.65 -12.46 38.67
C GLY A 47 -4.61 -11.60 37.93
N ILE A 48 -5.04 -10.58 37.17
CA ILE A 48 -4.14 -9.67 36.46
C ILE A 48 -3.76 -8.52 37.41
N GLN A 49 -2.62 -8.66 38.09
CA GLN A 49 -2.13 -7.65 39.04
C GLN A 49 -1.09 -6.68 38.46
N TYR A 50 -0.43 -7.05 37.35
CA TYR A 50 0.58 -6.23 36.70
C TYR A 50 0.20 -5.92 35.25
N TYR A 51 -0.09 -4.64 34.98
CA TYR A 51 -0.30 -4.11 33.64
C TYR A 51 0.25 -2.66 33.58
N PRO A 52 0.59 -2.15 32.38
CA PRO A 52 1.12 -0.80 32.24
C PRO A 52 0.13 0.28 32.71
N SER A 53 0.62 1.48 32.99
CA SER A 53 -0.24 2.61 33.39
C SER A 53 -1.34 2.88 32.35
N ARG A 54 -2.56 3.16 32.83
CA ARG A 54 -3.71 3.55 32.00
C ARG A 54 -3.45 4.76 31.12
N TYR A 55 -2.46 5.60 31.47
CA TYR A 55 -2.01 6.71 30.63
C TYR A 55 -1.70 6.29 29.19
N TRP A 56 -1.16 5.08 28.99
CA TRP A 56 -0.85 4.56 27.66
C TRP A 56 -2.08 4.36 26.78
N ALA A 57 -3.27 4.16 27.36
CA ALA A 57 -4.52 4.07 26.61
C ALA A 57 -4.86 5.40 25.90
N LEU A 58 -4.38 6.54 26.42
CA LEU A 58 -4.52 7.85 25.79
C LEU A 58 -3.30 8.20 24.93
N ALA A 59 -2.10 7.89 25.43
CA ALA A 59 -0.86 8.26 24.76
C ALA A 59 -0.70 7.55 23.40
N ILE A 60 -1.06 6.26 23.30
CA ILE A 60 -0.93 5.48 22.06
C ILE A 60 -1.81 6.08 20.95
N PRO A 61 -3.13 6.29 21.14
CA PRO A 61 -3.97 6.94 20.13
C PRO A 61 -3.49 8.35 19.76
N ALA A 62 -3.12 9.17 20.75
CA ALA A 62 -2.64 10.53 20.50
C ALA A 62 -1.35 10.54 19.64
N TRP A 63 -0.41 9.65 19.96
CA TRP A 63 0.81 9.48 19.18
C TRP A 63 0.51 8.99 17.76
N PHE A 64 -0.45 8.08 17.58
CA PHE A 64 -0.82 7.55 16.27
C PHE A 64 -1.40 8.64 15.35
N VAL A 65 -2.23 9.54 15.89
CA VAL A 65 -2.75 10.69 15.12
C VAL A 65 -1.60 11.59 14.65
N MET A 66 -0.66 11.90 15.54
CA MET A 66 0.52 12.71 15.18
C MET A 66 1.42 12.00 14.16
N LEU A 67 1.58 10.67 14.29
CA LEU A 67 2.33 9.86 13.34
C LEU A 67 1.73 9.94 11.94
N ILE A 68 0.40 9.85 11.80
CA ILE A 68 -0.26 9.94 10.50
C ILE A 68 0.05 11.29 9.83
N VAL A 69 -0.10 12.40 10.56
CA VAL A 69 0.22 13.74 10.03
C VAL A 69 1.70 13.83 9.63
N PHE A 70 2.59 13.29 10.45
CA PHE A 70 4.02 13.25 10.15
C PHE A 70 4.33 12.45 8.87
N ILE A 71 3.72 11.28 8.69
CA ILE A 71 3.86 10.47 7.48
C ILE A 71 3.44 11.26 6.24
N TYR A 72 2.30 11.96 6.28
CA TYR A 72 1.86 12.79 5.15
C TYR A 72 2.82 13.93 4.83
N MET A 73 3.33 14.62 5.85
CA MET A 73 4.31 15.69 5.65
C MET A 73 5.60 15.17 5.03
N VAL A 74 6.11 14.04 5.50
CA VAL A 74 7.31 13.40 4.95
C VAL A 74 7.05 12.92 3.53
N PHE A 75 5.92 12.24 3.28
CA PHE A 75 5.54 11.79 1.95
C PHE A 75 5.47 12.95 0.97
N TYR A 76 4.79 14.04 1.33
CA TYR A 76 4.72 15.24 0.49
C TYR A 76 6.10 15.82 0.21
N SER A 77 6.94 15.95 1.24
CA SER A 77 8.30 16.48 1.10
C SER A 77 9.16 15.61 0.18
N LEU A 78 9.07 14.29 0.30
CA LEU A 78 9.78 13.34 -0.55
C LEU A 78 9.28 13.40 -2.00
N ASN A 79 7.96 13.49 -2.20
CA ASN A 79 7.40 13.65 -3.54
C ASN A 79 7.90 14.94 -4.18
N LEU A 80 7.88 16.06 -3.47
CA LEU A 80 8.42 17.33 -3.98
C LEU A 80 9.91 17.25 -4.32
N LEU A 81 10.70 16.55 -3.49
CA LEU A 81 12.13 16.39 -3.72
C LEU A 81 12.44 15.53 -4.95
N HIS A 82 11.60 14.52 -5.22
CA HIS A 82 11.80 13.58 -6.33
C HIS A 82 11.05 13.94 -7.62
N THR A 83 10.09 14.86 -7.57
CA THR A 83 9.31 15.28 -8.75
C THR A 83 10.19 16.10 -9.71
N PRO A 84 10.33 15.69 -10.98
CA PRO A 84 11.02 16.48 -12.00
C PRO A 84 10.36 17.86 -12.20
N PRO A 85 11.10 18.87 -12.71
CA PRO A 85 10.51 20.17 -13.01
C PRO A 85 9.36 20.04 -14.02
N LEU A 86 8.36 20.93 -13.93
CA LEU A 86 7.11 20.87 -14.70
C LEU A 86 7.31 20.85 -16.23
N TYR A 87 8.43 21.37 -16.72
CA TYR A 87 8.77 21.41 -18.14
C TYR A 87 9.54 20.17 -18.64
N SER A 88 9.77 19.18 -17.77
CA SER A 88 10.48 17.96 -18.15
C SER A 88 9.59 17.00 -18.94
N TYR A 89 10.08 16.50 -20.07
CA TYR A 89 9.40 15.45 -20.84
C TYR A 89 9.23 14.15 -20.05
N THR A 90 10.07 13.91 -19.05
CA THR A 90 9.96 12.75 -18.15
C THR A 90 8.66 12.73 -17.34
N THR A 91 7.95 13.86 -17.25
CA THR A 91 6.65 13.96 -16.59
C THR A 91 5.51 13.47 -17.50
N ILE A 92 5.74 13.36 -18.81
CA ILE A 92 4.78 12.83 -19.79
C ILE A 92 4.97 11.32 -19.95
N THR A 93 6.21 10.88 -20.18
CA THR A 93 6.58 9.47 -20.31
C THR A 93 7.89 9.26 -19.57
N ASP A 94 7.89 8.36 -18.58
CA ASP A 94 9.08 8.03 -17.83
C ASP A 94 9.71 6.71 -18.31
N LYS A 95 10.83 6.32 -17.72
CA LYS A 95 11.52 5.08 -18.06
C LYS A 95 10.81 3.81 -17.56
N TYR A 96 9.75 3.96 -16.77
CA TYR A 96 8.98 2.86 -16.22
C TYR A 96 7.66 2.64 -16.97
N ALA A 97 7.32 3.53 -17.92
CA ALA A 97 6.19 3.39 -18.82
C ALA A 97 6.24 2.06 -19.57
N ILE A 98 5.12 1.35 -19.55
CA ILE A 98 4.97 0.05 -20.20
C ILE A 98 4.28 0.28 -21.54
N GLU A 99 5.05 0.35 -22.62
CA GLU A 99 4.48 0.51 -23.95
C GLU A 99 4.07 -0.85 -24.55
N ARG A 100 2.92 -0.87 -25.23
CA ARG A 100 2.52 -2.02 -26.05
C ARG A 100 3.52 -2.18 -27.19
N THR A 101 4.26 -3.29 -27.19
CA THR A 101 5.21 -3.62 -28.26
C THR A 101 4.63 -4.76 -29.11
N ASP A 102 4.74 -4.67 -30.44
CA ASP A 102 4.21 -5.67 -31.38
C ASP A 102 4.73 -7.10 -31.08
N GLU A 103 5.95 -7.20 -30.56
CA GLU A 103 6.56 -8.47 -30.13
C GLU A 103 5.84 -9.10 -28.92
N ALA A 104 5.36 -8.29 -27.97
CA ALA A 104 4.65 -8.79 -26.79
C ALA A 104 3.27 -9.35 -27.12
N GLU A 105 2.67 -8.86 -28.21
CA GLU A 105 1.37 -9.28 -28.69
C GLU A 105 1.41 -10.64 -29.40
N ASP A 106 2.51 -10.95 -30.10
CA ASP A 106 2.71 -12.22 -30.82
C ASP A 106 2.87 -13.43 -29.86
N TYR A 107 3.34 -13.19 -28.64
CA TYR A 107 3.50 -14.22 -27.61
C TYR A 107 2.26 -14.38 -26.71
N GLN A 108 1.22 -13.58 -26.90
CA GLN A 108 0.03 -13.61 -26.06
C GLN A 108 -1.00 -14.60 -26.62
N ASP A 109 -1.42 -15.56 -25.80
CA ASP A 109 -2.52 -16.48 -26.15
C ASP A 109 -3.78 -15.65 -26.45
N PRO A 110 -4.41 -15.80 -27.63
CA PRO A 110 -5.59 -15.01 -28.03
C PRO A 110 -6.78 -15.17 -27.08
N ASP A 111 -6.86 -16.25 -26.29
CA ASP A 111 -7.89 -16.46 -25.28
C ASP A 111 -7.52 -15.90 -23.89
N SER A 112 -6.31 -15.34 -23.73
CA SER A 112 -5.83 -14.77 -22.47
C SER A 112 -6.13 -13.26 -22.37
N ILE A 113 -6.29 -12.77 -21.14
CA ILE A 113 -6.46 -11.34 -20.88
C ILE A 113 -5.12 -10.64 -21.16
N PRO A 114 -5.09 -9.54 -21.97
CA PRO A 114 -3.88 -8.79 -22.26
C PRO A 114 -3.21 -8.26 -20.99
N GLU A 115 -1.87 -8.18 -21.00
CA GLU A 115 -1.16 -7.46 -19.94
C GLU A 115 -1.54 -5.97 -19.95
N ILE A 116 -1.47 -5.32 -18.78
CA ILE A 116 -1.79 -3.90 -18.67
C ILE A 116 -0.61 -3.07 -19.21
N TYR A 117 -0.88 -2.18 -20.16
CA TYR A 117 0.10 -1.27 -20.76
C TYR A 117 -0.40 0.18 -20.70
N ASP A 118 0.55 1.11 -20.70
CA ASP A 118 0.30 2.53 -20.76
C ASP A 118 -0.03 2.95 -22.19
N ILE A 119 -1.15 3.67 -22.36
CA ILE A 119 -1.58 4.19 -23.65
C ILE A 119 -0.94 5.58 -23.85
N PRO A 120 -0.22 5.82 -24.96
CA PRO A 120 0.40 7.12 -25.19
C PRO A 120 -0.65 8.24 -25.32
N ILE A 121 -0.33 9.41 -24.77
CA ILE A 121 -1.25 10.55 -24.72
C ILE A 121 -1.74 11.01 -26.11
N SER A 122 -0.94 10.78 -27.16
CA SER A 122 -1.31 11.05 -28.55
C SER A 122 -2.50 10.20 -29.00
N GLU A 123 -2.54 8.93 -28.60
CA GLU A 123 -3.62 8.00 -28.95
C GLU A 123 -4.89 8.30 -28.15
N VAL A 124 -4.76 8.57 -26.84
CA VAL A 124 -5.89 9.00 -26.01
C VAL A 124 -6.51 10.28 -26.57
N ASN A 125 -5.69 11.29 -26.92
CA ASN A 125 -6.19 12.54 -27.46
C ASN A 125 -6.93 12.35 -28.79
N ARG A 126 -6.43 11.46 -29.65
CA ARG A 126 -7.08 11.12 -30.91
C ARG A 126 -8.47 10.54 -30.69
N TYR A 127 -8.68 9.68 -29.70
CA TYR A 127 -10.00 9.06 -29.48
C TYR A 127 -10.96 9.93 -28.67
N VAL A 128 -10.44 10.71 -27.72
CA VAL A 128 -11.28 11.47 -26.77
C VAL A 128 -11.67 12.85 -27.31
N TYR A 129 -10.79 13.53 -28.06
CA TYR A 129 -10.96 14.92 -28.48
C TYR A 129 -11.11 15.10 -30.00
N GLN A 130 -11.64 14.08 -30.69
CA GLN A 130 -12.00 14.17 -32.11
C GLN A 130 -13.21 15.06 -32.36
#